data_AF-A0A2V8J2C6-F1
#
_entry.id   AF-A0A2V8J2C6-F1
#
_cell.length_a   1.000
_cell.length_b   1.000
_cell.length_c   1.000
_cell.angle_alpha   90.00
_cell.angle_beta   90.00
_cell.angle_gamma   90.00
#
_symmetry.space_group_name_H-M   'P 1'
#
loop_
_entity.id
_entity.type
_entity.pdbx_description
1 polymer ?
#
loop_
_entity_poly.entity_id
_entity_poly.type
_entity_poly.pdbx_seq_one_letter_code
_entity_poly.pdbx_strand_id
1 'polypeptide(L)'
;MSFRLSGPRSSLSAYAAVLIAVSCVATTRSVRAAGAQAGTAAQLEPGRVIYLEYCAQCHGEKGDGEGYAASHLHPRPRNFTTGKFKIRTTPNGALPTHEDLVRIIRRGMPYTSMPAWPDLSDQEVSALANFITTFSPDFSNPENAPKPVPLPSAPRSTKESIDQGKKLYEENGCVKCHGALGRGDGPSAPTLVDDWGNPIRPADLTQRWTFRGGSSREDIFRTMSTGLNGTPMPSFLDALKDEQRWAITDFIDSLSEPSGPGYTNVVITKHVDDPIDLAKGTANFESARVARLPIIGQITEPVREFHPPATSVTVQAIYDAESIALLVRWHDMSAERTGKNGPSLPVPREEEEEGAPAGVQVGKSPFGEEEVAPTGAQQAGKDPFAEEAAAPSGPASEFSDAVAIQIPSQVPTGTRKPYFIFGDAQNPVDLWFFDLARPAPLQFTAKGSADIAPNDTGDVTGVASYEQGEWSVIFKRPLRPASGAPFSPGQFMPVALSVWDGFSRERGNRRGLTVWYSLYAEPENIPSAVGPMVKTALLILAIELAIIGWVRWRYASRGREELGGARLRAGGATAGPP
;
A
#
# COMPACT_ATOMS: atom_id res chain seq x y z
N MET A 1 -19.57 52.27 42.24
CA MET A 1 -19.28 53.65 41.77
C MET A 1 -19.91 53.83 40.40
N SER A 2 -20.90 54.71 40.35
CA SER A 2 -21.53 55.40 39.20
C SER A 2 -22.14 54.59 38.04
N PHE A 3 -23.42 54.27 38.23
CA PHE A 3 -24.48 54.16 37.21
C PHE A 3 -24.66 55.46 36.41
N ARG A 4 -25.14 55.37 35.15
CA ARG A 4 -26.42 55.98 34.71
C ARG A 4 -26.79 55.65 33.26
N LEU A 5 -27.97 55.05 33.11
CA LEU A 5 -28.84 55.10 31.93
C LEU A 5 -29.49 56.49 31.83
N SER A 6 -29.70 57.01 30.61
CA SER A 6 -30.74 58.01 30.26
C SER A 6 -30.87 58.14 28.73
N GLY A 7 -32.03 57.78 28.15
CA GLY A 7 -32.51 58.39 26.88
C GLY A 7 -33.32 59.67 27.21
N PRO A 8 -34.25 60.16 26.36
CA PRO A 8 -34.39 60.15 24.89
C PRO A 8 -34.75 61.56 24.33
N ARG A 9 -35.18 61.63 23.05
CA ARG A 9 -36.04 62.65 22.36
C ARG A 9 -35.37 63.79 21.56
N SER A 10 -35.57 63.72 20.22
CA SER A 10 -36.30 64.65 19.32
C SER A 10 -35.62 66.02 19.11
N SER A 11 -35.44 66.55 17.90
CA SER A 11 -36.47 66.78 16.87
C SER A 11 -35.88 67.41 15.59
N LEU A 12 -36.43 67.00 14.44
CA LEU A 12 -36.82 67.80 13.26
C LEU A 12 -35.81 68.71 12.52
N SER A 13 -35.54 68.28 11.28
CA SER A 13 -35.76 69.01 10.01
C SER A 13 -34.92 70.26 9.67
N ALA A 14 -34.08 70.17 8.63
CA ALA A 14 -34.25 70.95 7.39
C ALA A 14 -33.09 70.72 6.39
N TYR A 15 -33.44 70.24 5.20
CA TYR A 15 -32.94 70.58 3.87
C TYR A 15 -31.53 71.19 3.69
N ALA A 16 -30.66 70.44 3.01
CA ALA A 16 -29.89 70.97 1.88
C ALA A 16 -29.46 69.81 0.96
N ALA A 17 -30.04 69.77 -0.23
CA ALA A 17 -29.69 68.86 -1.30
C ALA A 17 -28.36 69.31 -1.95
N VAL A 18 -27.42 68.37 -2.11
CA VAL A 18 -26.33 68.49 -3.09
C VAL A 18 -26.24 67.16 -3.82
N LEU A 19 -26.82 67.13 -5.02
CA LEU A 19 -26.64 66.08 -6.02
C LEU A 19 -25.28 66.28 -6.69
N ILE A 20 -24.30 65.45 -6.35
CA ILE A 20 -23.10 65.27 -7.18
C ILE A 20 -23.34 64.03 -8.04
N ALA A 21 -23.67 64.27 -9.31
CA ALA A 21 -23.69 63.26 -10.35
C ALA A 21 -22.23 62.87 -10.67
N VAL A 22 -21.76 61.75 -10.10
CA VAL A 22 -20.56 61.08 -10.59
C VAL A 22 -20.98 60.13 -11.70
N SER A 23 -20.77 60.55 -12.95
CA SER A 23 -20.86 59.68 -14.11
C SER A 23 -19.77 58.62 -14.05
N CYS A 24 -20.06 57.45 -13.47
CA CYS A 24 -19.26 56.25 -13.68
C CYS A 24 -19.46 55.77 -15.11
N VAL A 25 -18.60 56.22 -16.02
CA VAL A 25 -18.37 55.52 -17.29
C VAL A 25 -17.70 54.20 -16.91
N ALA A 26 -18.49 53.14 -16.83
CA ALA A 26 -17.99 51.78 -16.76
C ALA A 26 -17.32 51.47 -18.11
N THR A 27 -16.02 51.73 -18.21
CA THR A 27 -15.20 51.12 -19.24
C THR A 27 -15.15 49.64 -18.95
N THR A 28 -16.00 48.87 -19.65
CA THR A 28 -15.89 47.42 -19.74
C THR A 28 -14.57 47.10 -20.45
N ARG A 29 -13.47 47.10 -19.70
CA ARG A 29 -12.21 46.56 -20.17
C ARG A 29 -12.44 45.05 -20.23
N SER A 30 -12.76 44.56 -21.43
CA SER A 30 -12.74 43.14 -21.71
C SER A 30 -11.37 42.61 -21.31
N VAL A 31 -11.30 41.91 -20.18
CA VAL A 31 -10.14 41.11 -19.83
C VAL A 31 -10.17 39.96 -20.82
N ARG A 32 -9.49 40.15 -21.95
CA ARG A 32 -9.04 39.02 -22.77
C ARG A 32 -8.25 38.13 -21.82
N ALA A 33 -8.71 36.88 -21.66
CA ALA A 33 -7.87 35.83 -21.12
C ALA A 33 -6.61 35.81 -21.99
N ALA A 34 -5.52 36.34 -21.44
CA ALA A 34 -4.23 36.30 -22.10
C ALA A 34 -3.80 34.84 -22.10
N GLY A 35 -3.73 34.24 -23.28
CA GLY A 35 -2.97 33.01 -23.47
C GLY A 35 -1.55 33.22 -22.94
N ALA A 36 -0.96 32.15 -22.41
CA ALA A 36 0.37 32.14 -21.81
C ALA A 36 1.37 32.92 -22.68
N GLN A 37 1.67 34.16 -22.29
CA GLN A 37 2.78 34.91 -22.83
C GLN A 37 3.98 34.51 -21.98
N ALA A 38 4.99 33.90 -22.61
CA ALA A 38 6.29 33.74 -21.98
C ALA A 38 6.71 35.11 -21.42
N GLY A 39 6.80 35.21 -20.09
CA GLY A 39 7.07 36.47 -19.40
C GLY A 39 8.40 37.08 -19.86
N THR A 40 8.59 38.38 -19.62
CA THR A 40 9.90 39.01 -19.82
C THR A 40 10.96 38.30 -18.97
N ALA A 41 12.25 38.40 -19.32
CA ALA A 41 13.32 37.78 -18.55
C ALA A 41 13.26 38.14 -17.05
N ALA A 42 12.89 39.39 -16.73
CA ALA A 42 12.69 39.84 -15.35
C ALA A 42 11.50 39.18 -14.63
N GLN A 43 10.46 38.76 -15.35
CA GLN A 43 9.30 38.05 -14.79
C GLN A 43 9.59 36.56 -14.54
N LEU A 44 10.56 35.98 -15.25
CA LEU A 44 10.94 34.58 -15.13
C LEU A 44 12.06 34.35 -14.10
N GLU A 45 12.85 35.38 -13.80
CA GLU A 45 14.01 35.28 -12.91
C GLU A 45 13.69 34.71 -11.51
N PRO A 46 12.59 35.12 -10.82
CA PRO A 46 12.26 34.53 -9.53
C PRO A 46 12.02 33.02 -9.61
N GLY A 47 11.33 32.55 -10.66
CA GLY A 47 11.10 31.12 -10.89
C GLY A 47 12.37 30.37 -11.26
N ARG A 48 13.27 31.01 -12.02
CA ARG A 48 14.58 30.47 -12.40
C ARG A 48 15.45 30.20 -11.17
N VAL A 49 15.53 31.16 -10.24
CA VAL A 49 16.34 31.02 -9.01
C VAL A 49 15.87 29.81 -8.21
N ILE A 50 14.56 29.71 -7.96
CA ILE A 50 13.95 28.58 -7.25
C ILE A 50 14.21 27.26 -7.97
N TYR A 51 14.07 27.23 -9.30
CA TYR A 51 14.32 26.03 -10.09
C TYR A 51 15.76 25.54 -9.97
N LEU A 52 16.73 26.44 -10.08
CA LEU A 52 18.15 26.09 -9.98
C LEU A 52 18.53 25.61 -8.57
N GLU A 53 17.92 26.19 -7.54
CA GLU A 53 18.17 25.81 -6.15
C GLU A 53 17.57 24.45 -5.79
N TYR A 54 16.34 24.16 -6.23
CA TYR A 54 15.57 23.03 -5.71
C TYR A 54 15.22 21.95 -6.73
N CYS A 55 15.15 22.27 -8.03
CA CYS A 55 14.61 21.37 -9.05
C CYS A 55 15.69 20.82 -10.00
N ALA A 56 16.71 21.63 -10.32
CA ALA A 56 17.72 21.31 -11.34
C ALA A 56 18.57 20.08 -11.00
N GLN A 57 18.74 19.76 -9.71
CA GLN A 57 19.48 18.55 -9.31
C GLN A 57 18.83 17.25 -9.82
N CYS A 58 17.50 17.24 -9.95
CA CYS A 58 16.74 16.10 -10.48
C CYS A 58 16.36 16.33 -11.95
N HIS A 59 15.78 17.48 -12.28
CA HIS A 59 15.24 17.76 -13.62
C HIS A 59 16.26 18.31 -14.62
N GLY A 60 17.50 18.55 -14.21
CA GLY A 60 18.56 19.15 -15.03
C GLY A 60 18.41 20.67 -15.15
N GLU A 61 19.52 21.40 -15.27
CA GLU A 61 19.50 22.85 -15.49
C GLU A 61 18.76 23.25 -16.78
N LYS A 62 18.74 22.33 -17.77
CA LYS A 62 18.06 22.50 -19.06
C LYS A 62 16.62 21.96 -19.06
N GLY A 63 16.13 21.41 -17.95
CA GLY A 63 14.81 20.79 -17.87
C GLY A 63 14.66 19.51 -18.70
N ASP A 64 15.77 18.87 -19.05
CA ASP A 64 15.85 17.66 -19.87
C ASP A 64 15.63 16.37 -19.06
N GLY A 65 15.50 16.45 -17.74
CA GLY A 65 15.37 15.30 -16.86
C GLY A 65 16.69 14.58 -16.58
N GLU A 66 17.82 15.18 -16.97
CA GLU A 66 19.18 14.61 -16.84
C GLU A 66 19.99 15.33 -15.75
N GLY A 67 19.33 15.67 -14.63
CA GLY A 67 20.02 16.22 -13.46
C GLY A 67 21.00 15.21 -12.84
N TYR A 68 21.94 15.68 -12.03
CA TYR A 68 22.95 14.82 -11.38
C TYR A 68 22.33 13.64 -10.60
N ALA A 69 21.16 13.83 -9.99
CA ALA A 69 20.46 12.77 -9.28
C ALA A 69 19.70 11.79 -10.20
N ALA A 70 19.43 12.15 -11.46
CA ALA A 70 18.47 11.45 -12.32
C ALA A 70 18.78 9.96 -12.55
N SER A 71 20.05 9.57 -12.58
CA SER A 71 20.47 8.16 -12.73
C SER A 71 20.15 7.28 -11.52
N HIS A 72 19.86 7.89 -10.37
CA HIS A 72 19.55 7.18 -9.12
C HIS A 72 18.07 7.26 -8.74
N LEU A 73 17.21 7.75 -9.63
CA LEU A 73 15.80 8.03 -9.35
C LEU A 73 14.90 7.15 -10.22
N HIS A 74 14.04 6.36 -9.56
CA HIS A 74 12.99 5.58 -10.21
C HIS A 74 11.62 5.93 -9.60
N PRO A 75 10.66 6.43 -10.40
CA PRO A 75 10.76 6.74 -11.83
C PRO A 75 11.71 7.90 -12.13
N ARG A 76 12.24 7.94 -13.36
CA ARG A 76 13.11 9.04 -13.81
C ARG A 76 12.41 10.41 -13.70
N PRO A 77 13.15 11.49 -13.40
CA PRO A 77 12.62 12.85 -13.39
C PRO A 77 11.97 13.22 -14.72
N ARG A 78 10.98 14.11 -14.67
CA ARG A 78 10.27 14.57 -15.88
C ARG A 78 11.20 15.40 -16.75
N ASN A 79 11.33 15.02 -18.02
CA ASN A 79 11.88 15.85 -19.08
C ASN A 79 10.82 16.85 -19.56
N PHE A 80 10.99 18.12 -19.19
CA PHE A 80 10.08 19.22 -19.52
C PHE A 80 10.19 19.68 -20.97
N THR A 81 11.33 19.45 -21.63
CA THR A 81 11.55 19.89 -23.04
C THR A 81 10.58 19.22 -24.01
N THR A 82 10.11 18.02 -23.68
CA THR A 82 9.16 17.24 -24.49
C THR A 82 7.72 17.77 -24.46
N GLY A 83 7.37 18.68 -23.54
CA GLY A 83 5.98 19.12 -23.36
C GLY A 83 5.02 18.02 -22.84
N LYS A 84 5.49 16.80 -22.56
CA LYS A 84 4.66 15.66 -22.13
C LYS A 84 4.53 15.59 -20.61
N PHE A 85 3.44 16.15 -20.07
CA PHE A 85 3.13 16.10 -18.63
C PHE A 85 2.13 15.00 -18.31
N LYS A 86 2.37 14.22 -17.25
CA LYS A 86 1.48 13.11 -16.86
C LYS A 86 0.15 13.59 -16.28
N ILE A 87 0.20 14.45 -15.25
CA ILE A 87 -1.01 14.85 -14.52
C ILE A 87 -1.52 16.20 -15.03
N ARG A 88 -2.72 16.21 -15.61
CA ARG A 88 -3.32 17.36 -16.31
C ARG A 88 -4.84 17.38 -16.19
N THR A 89 -5.42 18.54 -16.48
CA THR A 89 -6.88 18.74 -16.69
C THR A 89 -7.23 18.95 -18.17
N THR A 90 -6.28 18.77 -19.08
CA THR A 90 -6.43 18.92 -20.54
C THR A 90 -6.51 17.56 -21.25
N PRO A 91 -6.99 17.48 -22.52
CA PRO A 91 -7.08 16.22 -23.26
C PRO A 91 -5.73 15.49 -23.38
N ASN A 92 -5.76 14.18 -23.66
CA ASN A 92 -4.54 13.41 -23.94
C ASN A 92 -3.71 14.06 -25.06
N GLY A 93 -2.39 14.11 -24.90
CA GLY A 93 -1.47 14.79 -25.82
C GLY A 93 -1.37 16.31 -25.66
N ALA A 94 -2.31 16.98 -24.98
CA ALA A 94 -2.27 18.43 -24.78
C ALA A 94 -1.33 18.86 -23.63
N LEU A 95 -0.89 20.11 -23.67
CA LEU A 95 -0.09 20.75 -22.61
C LEU A 95 -0.89 20.90 -21.30
N PRO A 96 -0.23 20.91 -20.13
CA PRO A 96 -0.86 21.23 -18.85
C PRO A 96 -1.33 22.70 -18.81
N THR A 97 -2.32 22.98 -17.97
CA THR A 97 -2.61 24.36 -17.57
C THR A 97 -1.58 24.85 -16.55
N HIS A 98 -1.49 26.17 -16.35
CA HIS A 98 -0.71 26.76 -15.26
C HIS A 98 -1.10 26.17 -13.89
N GLU A 99 -2.40 26.02 -13.66
CA GLU A 99 -2.94 25.46 -12.41
C GLU A 99 -2.55 23.99 -12.22
N ASP A 100 -2.41 23.21 -13.29
CA ASP A 100 -1.92 21.83 -13.19
C ASP A 100 -0.47 21.78 -12.71
N LEU A 101 0.38 22.68 -13.22
CA LEU A 101 1.78 22.78 -12.78
C LEU A 101 1.86 23.21 -11.31
N VAL A 102 1.14 24.26 -10.93
CA VAL A 102 1.06 24.75 -9.55
C VAL A 102 0.60 23.62 -8.61
N ARG A 103 -0.47 22.89 -8.97
CA ARG A 103 -0.99 21.79 -8.16
C ARG A 103 0.05 20.71 -7.92
N ILE A 104 0.80 20.32 -8.96
CA ILE A 104 1.80 19.25 -8.85
C ILE A 104 3.04 19.70 -8.09
N ILE A 105 3.49 20.94 -8.24
CA ILE A 105 4.57 21.49 -7.42
C ILE A 105 4.16 21.49 -5.93
N ARG A 106 2.93 21.92 -5.62
CA ARG A 106 2.45 21.97 -4.23
C ARG A 106 2.27 20.59 -3.61
N ARG A 107 1.69 19.64 -4.35
CA ARG A 107 1.38 18.29 -3.83
C ARG A 107 2.54 17.30 -3.94
N GLY A 108 3.49 17.55 -4.82
CA GLY A 108 4.47 16.55 -5.25
C GLY A 108 3.82 15.39 -6.00
N MET A 109 4.57 14.30 -6.15
CA MET A 109 4.05 13.01 -6.64
C MET A 109 4.36 11.91 -5.62
N PRO A 110 3.36 11.42 -4.87
CA PRO A 110 3.54 10.34 -3.90
C PRO A 110 4.27 9.12 -4.50
N TYR A 111 5.06 8.44 -3.67
CA TYR A 111 5.83 7.24 -4.06
C TYR A 111 6.76 7.49 -5.26
N THR A 112 7.29 8.72 -5.35
CA THR A 112 8.41 9.11 -6.22
C THR A 112 9.31 10.06 -5.44
N SER A 113 10.45 10.43 -6.02
CA SER A 113 11.35 11.43 -5.43
C SER A 113 10.97 12.89 -5.72
N MET A 114 9.73 13.15 -6.16
CA MET A 114 9.19 14.50 -6.33
C MET A 114 8.42 14.91 -5.05
N PRO A 115 9.04 15.61 -4.09
CA PRO A 115 8.39 16.02 -2.85
C PRO A 115 7.33 17.10 -3.09
N ALA A 116 6.50 17.30 -2.07
CA ALA A 116 5.65 18.48 -1.98
C ALA A 116 6.48 19.72 -1.59
N TRP A 117 6.11 20.88 -2.12
CA TRP A 117 6.71 22.17 -1.78
C TRP A 117 5.69 23.09 -1.08
N PRO A 118 5.26 22.75 0.16
CA PRO A 118 4.23 23.50 0.88
C PRO A 118 4.72 24.88 1.34
N ASP A 119 6.02 25.02 1.56
CA ASP A 119 6.63 26.23 2.14
C ASP A 119 6.82 27.37 1.12
N LEU A 120 6.71 27.08 -0.17
CA LEU A 120 6.73 28.09 -1.23
C LEU A 120 5.40 28.87 -1.26
N SER A 121 5.48 30.19 -1.28
CA SER A 121 4.33 31.08 -1.42
C SER A 121 3.62 30.92 -2.77
N ASP A 122 2.38 31.38 -2.88
CA ASP A 122 1.61 31.29 -4.13
C ASP A 122 2.31 32.01 -5.30
N GLN A 123 3.00 33.11 -5.03
CA GLN A 123 3.74 33.87 -6.03
C GLN A 123 4.99 33.10 -6.50
N GLU A 124 5.72 32.48 -5.58
CA GLU A 124 6.91 31.68 -5.88
C GLU A 124 6.57 30.44 -6.70
N VAL A 125 5.54 29.69 -6.30
CA VAL A 125 5.09 28.51 -7.06
C VAL A 125 4.58 28.91 -8.43
N SER A 126 3.84 30.03 -8.54
CA SER A 126 3.38 30.55 -9.82
C SER A 126 4.55 30.99 -10.72
N ALA A 127 5.56 31.67 -10.17
CA ALA A 127 6.76 32.04 -10.91
C ALA A 127 7.55 30.81 -11.39
N LEU A 128 7.69 29.80 -10.53
CA LEU A 128 8.33 28.53 -10.88
C LEU A 128 7.56 27.79 -11.99
N ALA A 129 6.23 27.70 -11.87
CA ALA A 129 5.38 27.09 -12.90
C ALA A 129 5.54 27.80 -14.25
N ASN A 130 5.54 29.13 -14.28
CA ASN A 130 5.81 29.90 -15.50
C ASN A 130 7.20 29.61 -16.06
N PHE A 131 8.24 29.54 -15.21
CA PHE A 131 9.60 29.23 -15.64
C PHE A 131 9.69 27.83 -16.28
N ILE A 132 9.03 26.81 -15.71
CA ILE A 132 9.02 25.44 -16.27
C ILE A 132 8.48 25.40 -17.70
N THR A 133 7.49 26.25 -18.03
CA THR A 133 6.95 26.30 -19.40
C THR A 133 7.98 26.75 -20.44
N THR A 134 9.06 27.42 -20.03
CA THR A 134 10.08 27.93 -20.95
C THR A 134 10.98 26.85 -21.54
N PHE A 135 10.99 25.64 -20.95
CA PHE A 135 11.82 24.53 -21.42
C PHE A 135 11.31 23.87 -22.70
N SER A 136 10.03 24.02 -23.02
CA SER A 136 9.44 23.46 -24.25
C SER A 136 8.90 24.57 -25.15
N PRO A 137 9.30 24.60 -26.44
CA PRO A 137 8.80 25.58 -27.39
C PRO A 137 7.28 25.47 -27.61
N ASP A 138 6.68 24.30 -27.32
CA ASP A 138 5.25 24.06 -27.53
C ASP A 138 4.37 25.01 -26.72
N PHE A 139 4.82 25.45 -25.54
CA PHE A 139 4.08 26.42 -24.71
C PHE A 139 4.00 27.81 -25.33
N SER A 140 4.93 28.15 -26.24
CA SER A 140 4.93 29.45 -26.94
C SER A 140 4.00 29.47 -28.15
N ASN A 141 3.56 28.30 -28.63
CA ASN A 141 2.65 28.19 -29.76
C ASN A 141 1.19 28.43 -29.30
N PRO A 142 0.50 29.48 -29.79
CA PRO A 142 -0.89 29.75 -29.43
C PRO A 142 -1.87 28.62 -29.80
N GLU A 143 -1.55 27.80 -30.80
CA GLU A 143 -2.39 26.66 -31.19
C GLU A 143 -2.41 25.56 -30.12
N ASN A 144 -1.34 25.45 -29.35
CA ASN A 144 -1.19 24.47 -28.27
C ASN A 144 -1.75 24.96 -26.93
N ALA A 145 -2.43 26.12 -26.91
CA ALA A 145 -2.99 26.70 -25.70
C ALA A 145 -3.88 25.68 -24.96
N PRO A 146 -3.63 25.43 -23.66
CA PRO A 146 -4.30 24.36 -22.93
C PRO A 146 -5.80 24.66 -22.77
N LYS A 147 -6.63 23.71 -23.21
CA LYS A 147 -8.09 23.77 -23.06
C LYS A 147 -8.52 22.67 -22.08
N PRO A 148 -9.00 23.01 -20.88
CA PRO A 148 -9.45 22.01 -19.92
C PRO A 148 -10.64 21.20 -20.45
N VAL A 149 -10.68 19.92 -20.08
CA VAL A 149 -11.83 19.05 -20.36
C VAL A 149 -12.92 19.25 -19.29
N PRO A 150 -14.19 18.97 -19.61
CA PRO A 150 -15.24 18.93 -18.60
C PRO A 150 -14.93 17.85 -17.55
N LEU A 151 -14.87 18.25 -16.29
CA LEU A 151 -14.71 17.36 -15.14
C LEU A 151 -15.88 17.65 -14.18
N PRO A 152 -17.04 16.99 -14.35
CA PRO A 152 -18.20 17.22 -13.50
C PRO A 152 -17.91 16.84 -12.04
N SER A 153 -18.72 17.33 -11.11
CA SER A 153 -18.59 16.95 -9.70
C SER A 153 -18.98 15.49 -9.46
N ALA A 154 -18.34 14.86 -8.48
CA ALA A 154 -18.55 13.46 -8.17
C ALA A 154 -20.00 13.19 -7.71
N PRO A 155 -20.73 12.25 -8.34
CA PRO A 155 -21.98 11.75 -7.79
C PRO A 155 -21.70 10.97 -6.49
N ARG A 156 -22.75 10.68 -5.72
CA ARG A 156 -22.62 9.83 -4.54
C ARG A 156 -22.26 8.40 -4.97
N SER A 157 -21.22 7.83 -4.37
CA SER A 157 -20.90 6.41 -4.55
C SER A 157 -21.94 5.51 -3.88
N THR A 158 -22.34 4.45 -4.58
CA THR A 158 -23.35 3.49 -4.19
C THR A 158 -22.85 2.08 -4.50
N LYS A 159 -23.46 1.04 -3.91
CA LYS A 159 -23.10 -0.33 -4.23
C LYS A 159 -23.34 -0.64 -5.71
N GLU A 160 -24.42 -0.10 -6.25
CA GLU A 160 -24.81 -0.25 -7.65
C GLU A 160 -23.80 0.39 -8.60
N SER A 161 -23.29 1.59 -8.26
CA SER A 161 -22.25 2.25 -9.08
C SER A 161 -20.91 1.51 -9.03
N ILE A 162 -20.54 0.92 -7.89
CA ILE A 162 -19.36 0.05 -7.75
C ILE A 162 -19.51 -1.22 -8.59
N ASP A 163 -20.65 -1.91 -8.49
CA ASP A 163 -20.90 -3.15 -9.23
C ASP A 163 -20.94 -2.90 -10.76
N GLN A 164 -21.49 -1.75 -11.19
CA GLN A 164 -21.43 -1.31 -12.59
C GLN A 164 -19.99 -0.95 -13.00
N GLY A 165 -19.25 -0.25 -12.14
CA GLY A 165 -17.87 0.12 -12.35
C GLY A 165 -16.96 -1.08 -12.58
N LYS A 166 -17.14 -2.14 -11.79
CA LYS A 166 -16.40 -3.40 -11.95
C LYS A 166 -16.61 -4.01 -13.35
N LYS A 167 -17.86 -4.07 -13.82
CA LYS A 167 -18.18 -4.59 -15.16
C LYS A 167 -17.50 -3.75 -16.25
N LEU A 168 -17.63 -2.43 -16.15
CA LEU A 168 -17.03 -1.52 -17.12
C LEU A 168 -15.49 -1.59 -17.10
N TYR A 169 -14.88 -1.79 -15.93
CA TYR A 169 -13.44 -1.96 -15.78
C TYR A 169 -12.93 -3.23 -16.49
N GLU A 170 -13.69 -4.32 -16.42
CA GLU A 170 -13.41 -5.56 -17.15
C GLU A 170 -13.65 -5.39 -18.67
N GLU A 171 -14.80 -4.83 -19.06
CA GLU A 171 -15.21 -4.65 -20.46
C GLU A 171 -14.32 -3.68 -21.25
N ASN A 172 -13.76 -2.66 -20.59
CA ASN A 172 -12.91 -1.64 -21.24
C ASN A 172 -11.41 -1.97 -21.16
N GLY A 173 -11.06 -3.22 -20.81
CA GLY A 173 -9.70 -3.72 -20.90
C GLY A 173 -8.74 -3.21 -19.82
N CYS A 174 -9.23 -2.56 -18.75
CA CYS A 174 -8.37 -2.10 -17.66
C CYS A 174 -7.62 -3.27 -17.00
N VAL A 175 -8.27 -4.44 -16.95
CA VAL A 175 -7.70 -5.70 -16.45
C VAL A 175 -6.44 -6.16 -17.20
N LYS A 176 -6.24 -5.76 -18.46
CA LYS A 176 -5.07 -6.17 -19.25
C LYS A 176 -3.77 -5.64 -18.66
N CYS A 177 -3.80 -4.46 -18.05
CA CYS A 177 -2.65 -3.84 -17.41
C CYS A 177 -2.74 -3.89 -15.88
N HIS A 178 -3.89 -3.55 -15.31
CA HIS A 178 -4.01 -3.42 -13.85
C HIS A 178 -4.45 -4.71 -13.14
N GLY A 179 -4.84 -5.75 -13.89
CA GLY A 179 -5.38 -6.99 -13.33
C GLY A 179 -6.81 -6.87 -12.81
N ALA A 180 -7.44 -8.00 -12.49
CA ALA A 180 -8.85 -8.06 -12.09
C ALA A 180 -9.14 -7.37 -10.76
N LEU A 181 -8.19 -7.41 -9.83
CA LEU A 181 -8.26 -6.76 -8.52
C LEU A 181 -7.49 -5.44 -8.46
N GLY A 182 -6.97 -4.97 -9.60
CA GLY A 182 -6.24 -3.71 -9.67
C GLY A 182 -4.84 -3.75 -9.06
N ARG A 183 -4.24 -4.93 -8.84
CA ARG A 183 -2.92 -5.08 -8.20
C ARG A 183 -1.73 -4.84 -9.13
N GLY A 184 -1.99 -4.51 -10.39
CA GLY A 184 -0.94 -4.28 -11.40
C GLY A 184 -0.42 -5.57 -12.03
N ASP A 185 -1.15 -6.68 -11.88
CA ASP A 185 -0.82 -8.04 -12.31
C ASP A 185 -1.50 -8.41 -13.64
N GLY A 186 -1.84 -7.42 -14.47
CA GLY A 186 -2.44 -7.68 -15.77
C GLY A 186 -1.45 -8.40 -16.70
N PRO A 187 -1.92 -9.24 -17.64
CA PRO A 187 -1.06 -10.00 -18.54
C PRO A 187 -0.11 -9.13 -19.39
N SER A 188 -0.48 -7.87 -19.65
CA SER A 188 0.37 -6.92 -20.38
C SER A 188 1.32 -6.14 -19.48
N ALA A 189 1.15 -6.17 -18.15
CA ALA A 189 1.93 -5.36 -17.20
C ALA A 189 3.45 -5.54 -17.34
N PRO A 190 4.00 -6.76 -17.49
CA PRO A 190 5.44 -6.97 -17.64
C PRO A 190 6.03 -6.40 -18.94
N THR A 191 5.18 -6.14 -19.95
CA THR A 191 5.61 -5.66 -21.27
C THR A 191 5.51 -4.15 -21.45
N LEU A 192 4.98 -3.44 -20.45
CA LEU A 192 4.71 -2.01 -20.57
C LEU A 192 6.00 -1.19 -20.53
N VAL A 193 6.15 -0.33 -21.53
CA VAL A 193 7.21 0.68 -21.60
C VAL A 193 6.62 2.07 -21.77
N ASP A 194 7.32 3.08 -21.29
CA ASP A 194 7.01 4.47 -21.58
C ASP A 194 7.46 4.86 -23.00
N ASP A 195 7.12 6.08 -23.44
CA ASP A 195 7.51 6.58 -24.78
C ASP A 195 9.03 6.67 -25.00
N TRP A 196 9.82 6.57 -23.92
CA TRP A 196 11.28 6.60 -23.96
C TRP A 196 11.88 5.19 -23.87
N GLY A 197 11.06 4.14 -23.91
CA GLY A 197 11.48 2.74 -23.87
C GLY A 197 11.82 2.22 -22.47
N ASN A 198 11.56 2.99 -21.41
CA ASN A 198 11.79 2.52 -20.04
C ASN A 198 10.60 1.69 -19.56
N PRO A 199 10.81 0.55 -18.86
CA PRO A 199 9.73 -0.19 -18.25
C PRO A 199 8.90 0.68 -17.31
N ILE A 200 7.58 0.51 -17.35
CA ILE A 200 6.66 1.21 -16.48
C ILE A 200 5.66 0.24 -15.85
N ARG A 201 5.73 0.11 -14.52
CA ARG A 201 4.75 -0.68 -13.78
C ARG A 201 3.42 0.08 -13.66
N PRO A 202 2.27 -0.58 -13.93
CA PRO A 202 0.95 -0.06 -13.55
C PRO A 202 0.91 0.25 -12.06
N ALA A 203 0.13 1.26 -11.68
CA ALA A 203 -0.12 1.51 -10.26
C ALA A 203 -0.97 0.38 -9.67
N ASP A 204 -0.64 -0.03 -8.45
CA ASP A 204 -1.51 -0.86 -7.62
C ASP A 204 -2.69 -0.02 -7.13
N LEU A 205 -3.84 -0.25 -7.75
CA LEU A 205 -5.10 0.45 -7.52
C LEU A 205 -5.71 0.15 -6.14
N THR A 206 -5.24 -0.89 -5.45
CA THR A 206 -5.62 -1.18 -4.05
C THR A 206 -4.90 -0.26 -3.06
N GLN A 207 -3.93 0.54 -3.53
CA GLN A 207 -3.11 1.44 -2.74
C GLN A 207 -3.23 2.89 -3.22
N ARG A 208 -4.44 3.45 -3.24
CA ARG A 208 -4.69 4.80 -3.78
C ARG A 208 -3.84 5.94 -3.18
N TRP A 209 -3.30 5.76 -1.97
CA TRP A 209 -2.37 6.73 -1.36
C TRP A 209 -1.02 6.84 -2.12
N THR A 210 -0.73 5.90 -3.01
CA THR A 210 0.45 5.89 -3.90
C THR A 210 0.21 6.64 -5.22
N PHE A 211 -1.03 7.04 -5.52
CA PHE A 211 -1.37 7.64 -6.81
C PHE A 211 -0.68 8.99 -7.02
N ARG A 212 0.15 9.05 -8.06
CA ARG A 212 0.93 10.25 -8.43
C ARG A 212 0.05 11.47 -8.74
N GLY A 213 -1.18 11.24 -9.20
CA GLY A 213 -2.16 12.30 -9.47
C GLY A 213 -2.99 12.72 -8.25
N GLY A 214 -2.89 12.01 -7.13
CA GLY A 214 -3.77 12.17 -5.97
C GLY A 214 -4.77 11.02 -5.81
N SER A 215 -5.29 10.88 -4.59
CA SER A 215 -6.02 9.71 -4.12
C SER A 215 -7.54 9.91 -3.98
N SER A 216 -8.05 11.10 -4.31
CA SER A 216 -9.50 11.39 -4.25
C SER A 216 -10.23 10.80 -5.46
N ARG A 217 -11.55 10.63 -5.34
CA ARG A 217 -12.39 10.18 -6.46
C ARG A 217 -12.26 11.12 -7.67
N GLU A 218 -12.17 12.43 -7.44
CA GLU A 218 -11.97 13.43 -8.50
C GLU A 218 -10.59 13.30 -9.17
N ASP A 219 -9.54 13.00 -8.41
CA ASP A 219 -8.18 12.81 -8.93
C ASP A 219 -8.11 11.53 -9.80
N ILE A 220 -8.78 10.46 -9.38
CA ILE A 220 -8.91 9.20 -10.13
C ILE A 220 -9.71 9.42 -11.42
N PHE A 221 -10.89 10.05 -11.30
CA PHE A 221 -11.74 10.39 -12.45
C PHE A 221 -11.01 11.26 -13.46
N ARG A 222 -10.27 12.28 -13.00
CA ARG A 222 -9.44 13.13 -13.87
C ARG A 222 -8.39 12.30 -14.59
N THR A 223 -7.66 11.43 -13.88
CA THR A 223 -6.58 10.63 -14.46
C THR A 223 -7.08 9.73 -15.59
N MET A 224 -8.22 9.06 -15.39
CA MET A 224 -8.86 8.26 -16.43
C MET A 224 -9.39 9.11 -17.59
N SER A 225 -9.91 10.31 -17.29
CA SER A 225 -10.44 11.21 -18.31
C SER A 225 -9.34 11.84 -19.16
N THR A 226 -8.17 12.18 -18.61
CA THR A 226 -7.12 12.89 -19.35
C THR A 226 -6.01 12.00 -19.87
N GLY A 227 -5.86 10.79 -19.31
CA GLY A 227 -4.75 9.91 -19.60
C GLY A 227 -3.40 10.46 -19.11
N LEU A 228 -2.35 9.65 -19.25
CA LEU A 228 -1.01 10.00 -18.78
C LEU A 228 -0.05 10.11 -19.97
N ASN A 229 0.22 11.33 -20.45
CA ASN A 229 1.14 11.55 -21.59
C ASN A 229 2.50 10.89 -21.34
N GLY A 230 3.02 10.25 -22.38
CA GLY A 230 4.29 9.55 -22.30
C GLY A 230 4.19 8.16 -21.66
N THR A 231 3.00 7.60 -21.52
CA THR A 231 2.79 6.25 -20.97
C THR A 231 1.71 5.49 -21.73
N PRO A 232 1.63 4.16 -21.57
CA PRO A 232 0.57 3.36 -22.16
C PRO A 232 -0.84 3.63 -21.61
N MET A 233 -1.02 4.44 -20.56
CA MET A 233 -2.33 4.72 -19.96
C MET A 233 -3.09 5.78 -20.78
N PRO A 234 -4.13 5.40 -21.56
CA PRO A 234 -4.81 6.30 -22.48
C PRO A 234 -5.83 7.18 -21.74
N SER A 235 -6.46 8.08 -22.50
CA SER A 235 -7.66 8.78 -22.06
C SER A 235 -8.90 7.99 -22.45
N PHE A 236 -9.87 7.96 -21.55
CA PHE A 236 -11.20 7.38 -21.79
C PHE A 236 -12.28 8.46 -21.96
N LEU A 237 -11.88 9.72 -22.24
CA LEU A 237 -12.81 10.85 -22.38
C LEU A 237 -13.84 10.62 -23.49
N ASP A 238 -13.36 10.16 -24.64
CA ASP A 238 -14.19 9.96 -25.85
C ASP A 238 -14.81 8.56 -25.90
N ALA A 239 -14.20 7.59 -25.19
CA ALA A 239 -14.64 6.20 -25.19
C ALA A 239 -15.79 5.92 -24.20
N LEU A 240 -15.84 6.65 -23.08
CA LEU A 240 -16.81 6.41 -22.00
C LEU A 240 -17.54 7.68 -21.63
N LYS A 241 -18.82 7.56 -21.27
CA LYS A 241 -19.62 8.67 -20.72
C LYS A 241 -19.19 9.00 -19.30
N ASP A 242 -19.53 10.22 -18.85
CA ASP A 242 -19.19 10.70 -17.50
C ASP A 242 -19.70 9.76 -16.41
N GLU A 243 -20.93 9.24 -16.52
CA GLU A 243 -21.50 8.30 -15.54
C GLU A 243 -20.73 6.97 -15.50
N GLN A 244 -20.27 6.49 -16.67
CA GLN A 244 -19.47 5.26 -16.76
C GLN A 244 -18.10 5.46 -16.13
N ARG A 245 -17.46 6.60 -16.39
CA ARG A 245 -16.18 6.98 -15.77
C ARG A 245 -16.34 7.15 -14.25
N TRP A 246 -17.45 7.69 -13.76
CA TRP A 246 -17.72 7.75 -12.32
C TRP A 246 -17.93 6.37 -11.71
N ALA A 247 -18.64 5.47 -12.39
CA ALA A 247 -18.82 4.09 -11.92
C ALA A 247 -17.47 3.36 -11.80
N ILE A 248 -16.61 3.41 -12.82
CA ILE A 248 -15.26 2.83 -12.75
C ILE A 248 -14.44 3.47 -11.61
N THR A 249 -14.55 4.78 -11.44
CA THR A 249 -13.89 5.50 -10.33
C THR A 249 -14.34 4.98 -8.97
N ASP A 250 -15.64 4.71 -8.80
CA ASP A 250 -16.19 4.14 -7.57
C ASP A 250 -15.67 2.74 -7.29
N PHE A 251 -15.56 1.92 -8.34
CA PHE A 251 -14.94 0.62 -8.23
C PHE A 251 -13.47 0.73 -7.79
N ILE A 252 -12.66 1.58 -8.43
CA ILE A 252 -11.26 1.79 -8.06
C ILE A 252 -11.13 2.30 -6.61
N ASP A 253 -11.95 3.28 -6.22
CA ASP A 253 -11.95 3.79 -4.83
C ASP A 253 -12.33 2.70 -3.82
N SER A 254 -13.22 1.77 -4.20
CA SER A 254 -13.62 0.62 -3.36
C SER A 254 -12.55 -0.46 -3.18
N LEU A 255 -11.52 -0.51 -4.06
CA LEU A 255 -10.42 -1.47 -3.95
C LEU A 255 -9.44 -1.12 -2.81
N SER A 256 -9.40 0.15 -2.40
CA SER A 256 -8.49 0.66 -1.38
C SER A 256 -9.18 0.79 -0.02
N GLU A 257 -8.42 0.59 1.06
CA GLU A 257 -8.91 0.91 2.42
C GLU A 257 -9.09 2.43 2.59
N PRO A 258 -10.22 2.90 3.15
CA PRO A 258 -10.48 4.34 3.34
C PRO A 258 -9.47 5.04 4.26
N SER A 259 -8.94 4.32 5.25
CA SER A 259 -8.04 4.83 6.30
C SER A 259 -6.57 5.00 5.89
N GLY A 260 -6.25 4.80 4.61
CA GLY A 260 -4.87 4.79 4.12
C GLY A 260 -4.14 3.47 4.43
N PRO A 261 -2.80 3.45 4.44
CA PRO A 261 -2.05 2.20 4.52
C PRO A 261 -2.15 1.48 5.87
N GLY A 262 -2.64 2.09 6.95
CA GLY A 262 -2.85 1.37 8.22
C GLY A 262 -1.59 0.65 8.78
N TYR A 263 -0.40 1.22 8.60
CA TYR A 263 0.85 0.62 9.06
C TYR A 263 0.85 0.39 10.57
N THR A 264 1.41 -0.75 11.00
CA THR A 264 1.56 -1.11 12.42
C THR A 264 3.03 -1.29 12.78
N ASN A 265 3.33 -1.20 14.08
CA ASN A 265 4.66 -1.46 14.63
C ASN A 265 4.78 -2.83 15.32
N VAL A 266 3.65 -3.54 15.47
CA VAL A 266 3.58 -4.82 16.17
C VAL A 266 2.80 -5.83 15.34
N VAL A 267 3.37 -7.03 15.21
CA VAL A 267 2.71 -8.23 14.69
C VAL A 267 2.24 -9.03 15.90
N ILE A 268 0.92 -9.21 16.03
CA ILE A 268 0.32 -9.97 17.13
C ILE A 268 0.21 -11.42 16.71
N THR A 269 0.90 -12.31 17.42
CA THR A 269 0.82 -13.76 17.21
C THR A 269 -0.27 -14.33 18.10
N LYS A 270 -1.32 -14.82 17.46
CA LYS A 270 -2.51 -15.34 18.14
C LYS A 270 -2.38 -16.83 18.47
N HIS A 271 -2.82 -17.24 19.65
CA HIS A 271 -2.91 -18.66 20.00
C HIS A 271 -4.04 -19.35 19.22
N VAL A 272 -3.78 -20.55 18.71
CA VAL A 272 -4.78 -21.45 18.13
C VAL A 272 -4.71 -22.81 18.83
N ASP A 273 -5.87 -23.39 19.13
CA ASP A 273 -5.96 -24.65 19.89
C ASP A 273 -5.65 -25.87 19.02
N ASP A 274 -6.01 -25.80 17.72
CA ASP A 274 -5.75 -26.86 16.76
C ASP A 274 -4.30 -26.78 16.22
N PRO A 275 -3.63 -27.92 15.99
CA PRO A 275 -2.32 -27.94 15.35
C PRO A 275 -2.33 -27.23 13.98
N ILE A 276 -1.30 -26.43 13.72
CA ILE A 276 -1.15 -25.68 12.47
C ILE A 276 -0.87 -26.65 11.32
N ASP A 277 -1.80 -26.74 10.36
CA ASP A 277 -1.69 -27.58 9.18
C ASP A 277 -1.40 -26.74 7.93
N LEU A 278 -0.19 -26.90 7.36
CA LEU A 278 0.22 -26.17 6.16
C LEU A 278 -0.68 -26.44 4.93
N ALA A 279 -1.37 -27.59 4.88
CA ALA A 279 -2.28 -27.91 3.78
C ALA A 279 -3.52 -27.01 3.75
N LYS A 280 -3.91 -26.42 4.89
CA LYS A 280 -5.02 -25.45 4.96
C LYS A 280 -4.62 -24.05 4.43
N GLY A 281 -3.33 -23.81 4.19
CA GLY A 281 -2.84 -22.54 3.65
C GLY A 281 -3.24 -21.33 4.51
N THR A 282 -3.78 -20.30 3.87
CA THR A 282 -4.16 -19.02 4.49
C THR A 282 -5.34 -19.13 5.45
N ALA A 283 -6.17 -20.18 5.35
CA ALA A 283 -7.33 -20.39 6.22
C ALA A 283 -6.93 -20.54 7.71
N ASN A 284 -5.70 -20.99 7.99
CA ASN A 284 -5.17 -21.03 9.37
C ASN A 284 -5.12 -19.65 10.05
N PHE A 285 -5.03 -18.58 9.26
CA PHE A 285 -4.74 -17.23 9.74
C PHE A 285 -5.97 -16.33 9.82
N GLU A 286 -7.18 -16.82 9.46
CA GLU A 286 -8.41 -16.02 9.44
C GLU A 286 -8.70 -15.30 10.77
N SER A 287 -8.34 -15.94 11.88
CA SER A 287 -8.55 -15.39 13.22
C SER A 287 -7.48 -14.38 13.66
N ALA A 288 -6.35 -14.31 12.96
CA ALA A 288 -5.18 -13.50 13.29
C ALA A 288 -5.24 -12.11 12.65
N ARG A 289 -4.76 -11.10 13.37
CA ARG A 289 -4.77 -9.72 12.91
C ARG A 289 -3.74 -9.49 11.79
N VAL A 290 -4.16 -8.79 10.74
CA VAL A 290 -3.27 -8.35 9.66
C VAL A 290 -2.40 -7.18 10.14
N ALA A 291 -1.08 -7.36 10.07
CA ALA A 291 -0.09 -6.32 10.33
C ALA A 291 0.54 -5.85 9.01
N ARG A 292 0.23 -4.64 8.54
CA ARG A 292 0.86 -4.05 7.36
C ARG A 292 2.15 -3.32 7.76
N LEU A 293 3.27 -3.70 7.15
CA LEU A 293 4.59 -3.14 7.39
C LEU A 293 5.12 -2.50 6.09
N PRO A 294 5.60 -1.26 6.11
CA PRO A 294 6.18 -0.62 4.93
C PRO A 294 7.48 -1.31 4.53
N ILE A 295 7.68 -1.47 3.22
CA ILE A 295 8.95 -1.88 2.65
C ILE A 295 9.72 -0.63 2.23
N ILE A 296 10.99 -0.60 2.60
CA ILE A 296 11.93 0.45 2.21
C ILE A 296 13.07 -0.18 1.41
N GLY A 297 13.66 0.65 0.56
CA GLY A 297 14.85 0.26 -0.18
C GLY A 297 16.07 0.07 0.73
N GLN A 298 16.88 -0.93 0.43
CA GLN A 298 18.21 -1.06 1.03
C GLN A 298 19.12 0.02 0.44
N ILE A 299 19.59 0.96 1.25
CA ILE A 299 20.47 2.05 0.77
C ILE A 299 21.78 2.19 1.55
N THR A 300 21.95 1.41 2.62
CA THR A 300 23.04 1.62 3.58
C THR A 300 24.35 0.94 3.16
N GLU A 301 24.26 -0.26 2.62
CA GLU A 301 25.41 -1.02 2.12
C GLU A 301 25.50 -0.94 0.59
N PRO A 302 26.65 -1.26 -0.02
CA PRO A 302 26.75 -1.38 -1.48
C PRO A 302 25.73 -2.37 -2.02
N VAL A 303 25.39 -2.18 -3.29
CA VAL A 303 24.26 -2.79 -3.98
C VAL A 303 22.93 -2.27 -3.44
N ARG A 304 22.70 -0.98 -3.67
CA ARG A 304 21.51 -0.30 -3.18
C ARG A 304 20.31 -0.59 -4.06
N GLU A 305 19.17 -0.74 -3.41
CA GLU A 305 17.85 -0.68 -4.02
C GLU A 305 17.13 0.54 -3.44
N PHE A 306 16.97 1.61 -4.21
CA PHE A 306 16.31 2.83 -3.72
C PHE A 306 14.79 2.75 -3.85
N HIS A 307 14.30 1.91 -4.77
CA HIS A 307 12.91 1.91 -5.21
C HIS A 307 12.39 0.48 -5.36
N PRO A 308 12.25 -0.25 -4.24
CA PRO A 308 11.72 -1.61 -4.28
C PRO A 308 10.32 -1.60 -4.91
N PRO A 309 9.99 -2.57 -5.77
CA PRO A 309 8.68 -2.67 -6.42
C PRO A 309 7.56 -2.89 -5.41
N ALA A 310 7.82 -3.74 -4.40
CA ALA A 310 6.92 -3.97 -3.30
C ALA A 310 6.91 -2.76 -2.35
N THR A 311 5.74 -2.17 -2.13
CA THR A 311 5.56 -1.00 -1.25
C THR A 311 5.37 -1.39 0.22
N SER A 312 4.82 -2.57 0.48
CA SER A 312 4.54 -3.07 1.82
C SER A 312 4.36 -4.58 1.83
N VAL A 313 4.55 -5.17 3.01
CA VAL A 313 4.21 -6.55 3.31
C VAL A 313 3.11 -6.58 4.35
N THR A 314 2.21 -7.55 4.27
CA THR A 314 1.28 -7.86 5.35
C THR A 314 1.70 -9.16 6.03
N VAL A 315 1.63 -9.17 7.36
CA VAL A 315 2.04 -10.31 8.19
C VAL A 315 0.87 -10.69 9.10
N GLN A 316 0.56 -11.97 9.15
CA GLN A 316 -0.31 -12.57 10.15
C GLN A 316 0.47 -13.67 10.85
N ALA A 317 0.31 -13.81 12.16
CA ALA A 317 1.06 -14.77 12.94
C ALA A 317 0.13 -15.54 13.87
N ILE A 318 0.34 -16.85 13.95
CA ILE A 318 -0.36 -17.77 14.84
C ILE A 318 0.63 -18.70 15.52
N TYR A 319 0.27 -19.23 16.69
CA TYR A 319 1.04 -20.28 17.34
C TYR A 319 0.11 -21.29 18.01
N ASP A 320 0.52 -22.56 17.97
CA ASP A 320 -0.13 -23.67 18.67
C ASP A 320 0.76 -24.14 19.85
N ALA A 321 0.47 -25.31 20.43
CA ALA A 321 1.23 -25.86 21.55
C ALA A 321 2.72 -26.15 21.23
N GLU A 322 3.07 -26.39 19.97
CA GLU A 322 4.39 -26.87 19.55
C GLU A 322 5.11 -25.92 18.58
N SER A 323 4.36 -25.18 17.77
CA SER A 323 4.84 -24.47 16.59
C SER A 323 4.32 -23.03 16.52
N ILE A 324 5.08 -22.19 15.85
CA ILE A 324 4.67 -20.86 15.40
C ILE A 324 4.63 -20.84 13.87
N ALA A 325 3.66 -20.13 13.30
CA ALA A 325 3.59 -19.89 11.87
C ALA A 325 3.33 -18.41 11.55
N LEU A 326 4.00 -17.94 10.50
CA LEU A 326 3.88 -16.58 9.99
C LEU A 326 3.47 -16.65 8.52
N LEU A 327 2.35 -16.02 8.19
CA LEU A 327 1.91 -15.76 6.83
C LEU A 327 2.40 -14.37 6.43
N VAL A 328 3.21 -14.31 5.38
CA VAL A 328 3.69 -13.08 4.76
C VAL A 328 3.04 -12.94 3.39
N ARG A 329 2.48 -11.77 3.10
CA ARG A 329 1.90 -11.44 1.80
C ARG A 329 2.40 -10.11 1.27
N TRP A 330 2.63 -10.04 -0.02
CA TRP A 330 2.93 -8.79 -0.73
C TRP A 330 2.35 -8.85 -2.13
N HIS A 331 2.15 -7.68 -2.71
CA HIS A 331 1.73 -7.60 -4.10
C HIS A 331 2.92 -7.64 -5.03
N ASP A 332 2.78 -8.41 -6.10
CA ASP A 332 3.79 -8.59 -7.12
C ASP A 332 3.13 -8.69 -8.50
N MET A 333 3.77 -8.10 -9.50
CA MET A 333 3.24 -8.01 -10.86
C MET A 333 3.19 -9.37 -11.53
N SER A 334 4.16 -10.22 -11.23
CA SER A 334 4.27 -11.58 -11.76
C SER A 334 4.78 -12.52 -10.67
N ALA A 335 4.77 -13.81 -10.97
CA ALA A 335 5.22 -14.85 -10.06
C ALA A 335 6.43 -15.58 -10.65
N GLU A 336 7.61 -15.17 -10.26
CA GLU A 336 8.88 -15.66 -10.79
C GLU A 336 9.28 -16.92 -10.02
N ARG A 337 8.76 -18.07 -10.49
CA ARG A 337 9.01 -19.40 -9.91
C ARG A 337 10.16 -20.15 -10.57
N THR A 338 10.95 -19.48 -11.40
CA THR A 338 12.09 -20.05 -12.10
C THR A 338 13.34 -19.22 -11.81
N GLY A 339 14.51 -19.84 -11.96
CA GLY A 339 15.78 -19.19 -11.65
C GLY A 339 16.27 -19.53 -10.25
N LYS A 340 17.06 -18.63 -9.66
CA LYS A 340 17.62 -18.81 -8.32
C LYS A 340 17.72 -17.48 -7.60
N ASN A 341 17.30 -17.44 -6.34
CA ASN A 341 17.53 -16.29 -5.47
C ASN A 341 18.27 -16.71 -4.18
N GLY A 342 18.87 -15.74 -3.49
CA GLY A 342 19.60 -15.99 -2.27
C GLY A 342 20.08 -14.70 -1.60
N PRO A 343 20.14 -14.68 -0.25
CA PRO A 343 20.53 -13.49 0.51
C PRO A 343 22.01 -13.13 0.35
N SER A 344 22.84 -14.08 -0.15
CA SER A 344 24.27 -13.90 -0.42
C SER A 344 24.62 -13.89 -1.91
N LEU A 345 23.63 -13.89 -2.82
CA LEU A 345 23.91 -13.82 -4.25
C LEU A 345 24.53 -12.46 -4.61
N PRO A 346 25.66 -12.44 -5.33
CA PRO A 346 26.34 -11.20 -5.65
C PRO A 346 25.57 -10.41 -6.70
N VAL A 347 25.74 -9.10 -6.62
CA VAL A 347 25.30 -8.16 -7.66
C VAL A 347 26.55 -7.56 -8.28
N PRO A 348 26.83 -7.79 -9.58
CA PRO A 348 27.97 -7.18 -10.25
C PRO A 348 27.91 -5.65 -10.14
N ARG A 349 29.07 -5.00 -10.02
CA ARG A 349 29.14 -3.54 -9.87
C ARG A 349 28.60 -2.81 -11.08
N GLU A 350 28.74 -3.40 -12.26
CA GLU A 350 28.20 -2.88 -13.51
C GLU A 350 26.67 -2.74 -13.42
N GLU A 351 25.98 -3.72 -12.82
CA GLU A 351 24.52 -3.66 -12.60
C GLU A 351 24.11 -2.74 -11.43
N GLU A 352 25.06 -2.39 -10.56
CA GLU A 352 24.87 -1.42 -9.48
C GLU A 352 24.96 0.02 -10.02
N GLU A 353 25.91 0.28 -10.92
CA GLU A 353 26.18 1.60 -11.51
C GLU A 353 25.20 1.99 -12.64
N GLU A 354 24.70 1.02 -13.42
CA GLU A 354 23.76 1.27 -14.52
C GLU A 354 22.32 1.57 -14.05
N GLY A 355 22.02 1.47 -12.75
CA GLY A 355 20.65 1.26 -12.29
C GLY A 355 20.13 -0.09 -12.80
N ALA A 356 18.99 -0.60 -12.33
CA ALA A 356 18.49 -1.87 -12.86
C ALA A 356 18.27 -1.76 -14.40
N PRO A 357 19.00 -2.52 -15.25
CA PRO A 357 18.67 -2.55 -16.66
C PRO A 357 17.36 -3.32 -16.78
N ALA A 358 16.38 -2.66 -17.40
CA ALA A 358 15.25 -3.33 -18.01
C ALA A 358 15.76 -4.54 -18.79
N GLY A 359 15.24 -5.73 -18.51
CA GLY A 359 15.59 -6.94 -19.23
C GLY A 359 15.25 -6.84 -20.72
N VAL A 360 16.12 -6.23 -21.51
CA VAL A 360 16.19 -6.32 -22.97
C VAL A 360 17.66 -6.25 -23.34
N GLN A 361 18.19 -7.36 -23.87
CA GLN A 361 19.47 -7.34 -24.57
C GLN A 361 19.34 -6.41 -25.78
N VAL A 362 19.80 -5.17 -25.63
CA VAL A 362 20.10 -4.34 -26.80
C VAL A 362 21.34 -4.96 -27.44
N GLY A 363 21.13 -5.62 -28.58
CA GLY A 363 22.21 -6.20 -29.36
C GLY A 363 23.33 -5.19 -29.58
N LYS A 364 24.56 -5.60 -29.27
CA LYS A 364 25.79 -4.87 -29.59
C LYS A 364 25.73 -4.39 -31.05
N SER A 365 25.80 -3.08 -31.26
CA SER A 365 26.05 -2.51 -32.60
C SER A 365 27.52 -2.75 -32.97
N PRO A 366 27.84 -3.45 -34.07
CA PRO A 366 29.18 -3.52 -34.61
C PRO A 366 29.27 -2.57 -35.81
N PHE A 367 29.89 -1.41 -35.58
CA PHE A 367 30.46 -0.51 -36.61
C PHE A 367 29.51 0.20 -37.58
N GLY A 368 29.74 1.50 -37.74
CA GLY A 368 29.41 2.24 -38.96
C GLY A 368 28.62 3.51 -38.72
N GLU A 369 29.32 4.64 -38.80
CA GLU A 369 28.72 5.95 -39.03
C GLU A 369 27.98 5.93 -40.36
N GLU A 370 26.68 6.20 -40.36
CA GLU A 370 26.04 6.76 -41.55
C GLU A 370 24.88 7.69 -41.14
N GLU A 371 24.95 8.87 -41.73
CA GLU A 371 24.09 10.03 -41.59
C GLU A 371 22.67 9.72 -42.08
N VAL A 372 21.65 9.87 -41.23
CA VAL A 372 20.25 9.69 -41.64
C VAL A 372 19.55 11.05 -41.71
N ALA A 373 19.34 11.51 -42.94
CA ALA A 373 18.45 12.62 -43.28
C ALA A 373 16.97 12.27 -42.99
N PRO A 374 16.09 13.26 -42.77
CA PRO A 374 14.75 13.01 -42.25
C PRO A 374 13.79 12.60 -43.37
N THR A 375 13.23 11.40 -43.30
CA THR A 375 12.01 11.06 -44.06
C THR A 375 10.84 10.96 -43.10
N GLY A 376 9.99 11.99 -43.14
CA GLY A 376 8.68 11.95 -42.52
C GLY A 376 7.80 10.90 -43.19
N ALA A 377 7.25 10.00 -42.38
CA ALA A 377 6.05 9.25 -42.71
C ALA A 377 5.31 8.97 -41.40
N GLN A 378 4.11 9.53 -41.29
CA GLN A 378 3.12 9.20 -40.26
C GLN A 378 2.86 7.69 -40.27
N GLN A 379 3.20 7.00 -39.17
CA GLN A 379 2.64 5.67 -38.92
C GLN A 379 1.29 5.85 -38.24
N ALA A 380 0.25 5.46 -38.99
CA ALA A 380 -1.11 5.32 -38.50
C ALA A 380 -1.17 4.32 -37.34
N GLY A 381 -2.00 4.63 -36.35
CA GLY A 381 -2.09 3.93 -35.06
C GLY A 381 -2.32 2.43 -35.19
N LYS A 382 -1.51 1.65 -34.47
CA LYS A 382 -1.89 0.31 -34.04
C LYS A 382 -2.87 0.46 -32.89
N ASP A 383 -4.03 -0.17 -33.04
CA ASP A 383 -5.03 -0.30 -31.99
C ASP A 383 -4.44 -1.06 -30.79
N PRO A 384 -4.29 -0.43 -29.61
CA PRO A 384 -3.77 -1.08 -28.41
C PRO A 384 -4.74 -2.11 -27.81
N PHE A 385 -5.95 -2.27 -28.37
CA PHE A 385 -6.98 -3.19 -27.88
C PHE A 385 -7.17 -4.45 -28.74
N ALA A 386 -6.41 -4.61 -29.83
CA ALA A 386 -6.47 -5.81 -30.66
C ALA A 386 -6.28 -7.09 -29.82
N GLU A 387 -7.09 -8.09 -30.13
CA GLU A 387 -7.19 -9.35 -29.38
C GLU A 387 -5.98 -10.24 -29.71
N GLU A 388 -4.85 -10.00 -29.05
CA GLU A 388 -3.77 -10.96 -28.98
C GLU A 388 -4.13 -12.04 -27.95
N ALA A 389 -4.23 -13.27 -28.45
CA ALA A 389 -4.43 -14.47 -27.65
C ALA A 389 -3.44 -14.51 -26.48
N ALA A 390 -3.92 -15.00 -25.33
CA ALA A 390 -3.17 -15.14 -24.08
C ALA A 390 -1.68 -15.45 -24.34
N ALA A 391 -0.82 -14.50 -23.97
CA ALA A 391 0.61 -14.64 -24.14
C ALA A 391 1.09 -15.91 -23.41
N PRO A 392 1.84 -16.81 -24.07
CA PRO A 392 2.49 -17.91 -23.40
C PRO A 392 3.47 -17.35 -22.36
N SER A 393 3.64 -18.08 -21.26
CA SER A 393 4.66 -17.82 -20.22
C SER A 393 5.96 -17.34 -20.87
N GLY A 394 6.37 -16.13 -20.55
CA GLY A 394 7.62 -15.53 -21.05
C GLY A 394 8.84 -16.42 -20.78
N PRO A 395 10.01 -16.06 -21.33
CA PRO A 395 11.25 -16.78 -21.04
C PRO A 395 11.44 -16.90 -19.53
N ALA A 396 11.94 -18.05 -19.08
CA ALA A 396 12.19 -18.30 -17.66
C ALA A 396 13.05 -17.17 -17.07
N SER A 397 12.56 -16.55 -15.99
CA SER A 397 13.31 -15.51 -15.29
C SER A 397 14.64 -16.08 -14.77
N GLU A 398 15.69 -15.26 -14.85
CA GLU A 398 17.00 -15.58 -14.29
C GLU A 398 16.94 -15.66 -12.75
N PHE A 399 16.15 -14.79 -12.15
CA PHE A 399 15.96 -14.70 -10.71
C PHE A 399 14.51 -15.00 -10.34
N SER A 400 14.34 -15.79 -9.29
CA SER A 400 13.05 -16.07 -8.68
C SER A 400 12.69 -15.01 -7.66
N ASP A 401 11.40 -14.90 -7.35
CA ASP A 401 10.97 -14.13 -6.18
C ASP A 401 11.45 -14.80 -4.90
N ALA A 402 11.72 -13.99 -3.88
CA ALA A 402 12.08 -14.52 -2.58
C ALA A 402 11.62 -13.65 -1.43
N VAL A 403 11.51 -14.29 -0.27
CA VAL A 403 11.18 -13.61 0.98
C VAL A 403 12.00 -14.18 2.13
N ALA A 404 12.43 -13.31 3.04
CA ALA A 404 13.13 -13.70 4.26
C ALA A 404 12.45 -13.11 5.49
N ILE A 405 12.32 -13.92 6.53
CA ILE A 405 12.03 -13.46 7.89
C ILE A 405 13.34 -13.48 8.67
N GLN A 406 13.71 -12.34 9.25
CA GLN A 406 14.88 -12.16 10.08
C GLN A 406 14.47 -12.03 11.54
N ILE A 407 15.04 -12.88 12.40
CA ILE A 407 14.82 -12.89 13.85
C ILE A 407 16.21 -12.98 14.52
N PRO A 408 16.45 -12.35 15.68
CA PRO A 408 17.70 -12.55 16.43
C PRO A 408 17.94 -14.04 16.73
N SER A 409 19.17 -14.55 16.54
CA SER A 409 19.49 -15.95 16.83
C SER A 409 19.41 -16.30 18.32
N GLN A 410 19.40 -15.29 19.18
CA GLN A 410 19.20 -15.41 20.62
C GLN A 410 18.19 -14.36 21.09
N VAL A 411 17.42 -14.67 22.13
CA VAL A 411 16.49 -13.71 22.74
C VAL A 411 17.30 -12.49 23.23
N PRO A 412 17.05 -11.27 22.73
CA PRO A 412 17.80 -10.10 23.16
C PRO A 412 17.60 -9.84 24.65
N THR A 413 18.69 -9.80 25.42
CA THR A 413 18.67 -9.56 26.87
C THR A 413 18.85 -8.10 27.25
N GLY A 414 19.13 -7.23 26.27
CA GLY A 414 19.33 -5.79 26.45
C GLY A 414 18.54 -4.95 25.44
N THR A 415 18.77 -3.63 25.47
CA THR A 415 18.11 -2.68 24.56
C THR A 415 18.70 -2.69 23.15
N ARG A 416 19.91 -3.22 22.98
CA ARG A 416 20.60 -3.28 21.69
C ARG A 416 20.02 -4.42 20.86
N LYS A 417 19.36 -4.07 19.77
CA LYS A 417 18.92 -5.02 18.73
C LYS A 417 20.11 -5.33 17.80
N PRO A 418 20.13 -6.50 17.14
CA PRO A 418 21.07 -6.75 16.05
C PRO A 418 20.96 -5.66 14.98
N TYR A 419 22.02 -5.46 14.20
CA TYR A 419 21.91 -4.61 13.02
C TYR A 419 20.80 -5.15 12.08
N PHE A 420 20.00 -4.25 11.52
CA PHE A 420 18.77 -4.64 10.80
C PHE A 420 19.05 -5.29 9.44
N ILE A 421 20.24 -5.07 8.86
CA ILE A 421 20.70 -5.77 7.67
C ILE A 421 21.50 -6.99 8.12
N PHE A 422 20.79 -8.09 8.36
CA PHE A 422 21.39 -9.40 8.61
C PHE A 422 22.30 -9.50 9.85
N GLY A 423 22.09 -8.66 10.86
CA GLY A 423 22.79 -8.74 12.14
C GLY A 423 24.24 -8.25 12.09
N ASP A 424 24.99 -8.59 13.12
CA ASP A 424 26.42 -8.29 13.24
C ASP A 424 27.16 -9.44 13.94
N ALA A 425 28.49 -9.38 13.98
CA ALA A 425 29.32 -10.44 14.57
C ALA A 425 28.99 -10.73 16.05
N GLN A 426 28.50 -9.74 16.81
CA GLN A 426 28.12 -9.91 18.22
C GLN A 426 26.66 -10.34 18.37
N ASN A 427 25.80 -9.89 17.46
CA ASN A 427 24.36 -10.12 17.47
C ASN A 427 23.94 -10.78 16.14
N PRO A 428 24.14 -12.11 16.00
CA PRO A 428 23.70 -12.82 14.81
C PRO A 428 22.18 -12.88 14.72
N VAL A 429 21.70 -13.07 13.50
CA VAL A 429 20.28 -13.29 13.19
C VAL A 429 20.10 -14.61 12.45
N ASP A 430 18.95 -15.23 12.67
CA ASP A 430 18.47 -16.34 11.86
C ASP A 430 17.54 -15.83 10.77
N LEU A 431 17.78 -16.32 9.57
CA LEU A 431 17.01 -15.99 8.38
C LEU A 431 16.22 -17.22 7.96
N TRP A 432 14.90 -17.10 7.97
CA TRP A 432 14.00 -18.06 7.33
C TRP A 432 13.78 -17.56 5.92
N PHE A 433 14.45 -18.18 4.96
CA PHE A 433 14.51 -17.72 3.59
C PHE A 433 13.75 -18.66 2.68
N PHE A 434 12.85 -18.13 1.86
CA PHE A 434 12.14 -18.91 0.87
C PHE A 434 12.47 -18.36 -0.52
N ASP A 435 13.23 -19.14 -1.28
CA ASP A 435 13.36 -19.00 -2.74
C ASP A 435 12.13 -19.65 -3.38
N LEU A 436 11.30 -18.85 -4.05
CA LEU A 436 10.01 -19.31 -4.57
C LEU A 436 10.13 -20.16 -5.84
N ALA A 437 11.35 -20.40 -6.34
CA ALA A 437 11.64 -21.49 -7.29
C ALA A 437 11.87 -22.85 -6.61
N ARG A 438 11.97 -22.90 -5.28
CA ARG A 438 12.16 -24.13 -4.51
C ARG A 438 10.86 -24.60 -3.86
N PRO A 439 10.72 -25.89 -3.55
CA PRO A 439 9.53 -26.41 -2.88
C PRO A 439 9.52 -26.17 -1.36
N ALA A 440 10.65 -25.82 -0.76
CA ALA A 440 10.80 -25.67 0.69
C ALA A 440 11.73 -24.51 1.04
N PRO A 441 11.50 -23.83 2.19
CA PRO A 441 12.37 -22.79 2.68
C PRO A 441 13.72 -23.35 3.17
N LEU A 442 14.67 -22.45 3.34
CA LEU A 442 16.01 -22.69 3.84
C LEU A 442 16.24 -21.83 5.09
N GLN A 443 17.13 -22.27 5.96
CA GLN A 443 17.57 -21.50 7.12
C GLN A 443 19.04 -21.10 7.00
N PHE A 444 19.32 -19.83 7.32
CA PHE A 444 20.68 -19.29 7.40
C PHE A 444 20.90 -18.63 8.75
N THR A 445 22.14 -18.58 9.20
CA THR A 445 22.57 -17.68 10.28
C THR A 445 23.49 -16.63 9.68
N ALA A 446 23.17 -15.37 9.93
CA ALA A 446 23.90 -14.23 9.41
C ALA A 446 24.51 -13.39 10.53
N LYS A 447 25.73 -12.90 10.27
CA LYS A 447 26.53 -12.04 11.15
C LYS A 447 26.88 -10.73 10.44
N GLY A 448 25.95 -10.24 9.63
CA GLY A 448 26.11 -9.21 8.63
C GLY A 448 25.92 -9.78 7.22
N SER A 449 25.70 -8.90 6.24
CA SER A 449 25.45 -9.28 4.84
C SER A 449 26.62 -10.00 4.16
N ALA A 450 27.84 -9.77 4.62
CA ALA A 450 29.04 -10.41 4.10
C ALA A 450 29.31 -11.81 4.69
N ASP A 451 28.67 -12.17 5.81
CA ASP A 451 28.86 -13.44 6.52
C ASP A 451 27.51 -14.11 6.78
N ILE A 452 27.04 -14.85 5.77
CA ILE A 452 25.80 -15.60 5.79
C ILE A 452 26.12 -17.08 5.57
N ALA A 453 25.88 -17.90 6.58
CA ALA A 453 26.15 -19.34 6.53
C ALA A 453 24.84 -20.14 6.54
N PRO A 454 24.71 -21.20 5.72
CA PRO A 454 23.60 -22.14 5.85
C PRO A 454 23.54 -22.76 7.25
N ASN A 455 22.35 -22.85 7.81
CA ASN A 455 22.07 -23.44 9.12
C ASN A 455 20.73 -24.20 9.04
N ASP A 456 20.57 -24.98 7.97
CA ASP A 456 19.34 -25.70 7.69
C ASP A 456 19.25 -26.94 8.58
N THR A 457 18.47 -26.83 9.66
CA THR A 457 18.17 -27.95 10.57
C THR A 457 16.95 -28.75 10.12
N GLY A 458 16.22 -28.30 9.10
CA GLY A 458 14.91 -28.84 8.72
C GLY A 458 13.75 -28.40 9.63
N ASP A 459 14.00 -27.54 10.63
CA ASP A 459 12.97 -27.04 11.54
C ASP A 459 12.00 -26.06 10.87
N VAL A 460 12.50 -25.31 9.87
CA VAL A 460 11.70 -24.33 9.14
C VAL A 460 11.08 -25.02 7.93
N THR A 461 9.76 -25.06 7.91
CA THR A 461 8.95 -25.57 6.80
C THR A 461 8.07 -24.46 6.27
N GLY A 462 7.53 -24.61 5.06
CA GLY A 462 6.68 -23.59 4.50
C GLY A 462 6.03 -23.98 3.20
N VAL A 463 5.00 -23.22 2.85
CA VAL A 463 4.28 -23.32 1.57
C VAL A 463 4.09 -21.93 1.00
N ALA A 464 4.10 -21.83 -0.32
CA ALA A 464 3.87 -20.59 -1.03
C ALA A 464 2.79 -20.77 -2.08
N SER A 465 1.97 -19.74 -2.26
CA SER A 465 0.96 -19.64 -3.29
C SER A 465 0.96 -18.22 -3.86
N TYR A 466 0.54 -18.09 -5.11
CA TYR A 466 0.39 -16.81 -5.77
C TYR A 466 -0.98 -16.79 -6.42
N GLU A 467 -1.77 -15.78 -6.10
CA GLU A 467 -3.13 -15.62 -6.61
C GLU A 467 -3.39 -14.15 -6.88
N GLN A 468 -3.73 -13.82 -8.13
CA GLN A 468 -4.18 -12.50 -8.55
C GLN A 468 -3.27 -11.37 -8.01
N GLY A 469 -1.98 -11.40 -8.35
CA GLY A 469 -1.07 -10.31 -8.00
C GLY A 469 -0.58 -10.30 -6.56
N GLU A 470 -0.85 -11.33 -5.75
CA GLU A 470 -0.41 -11.41 -4.36
C GLU A 470 0.28 -12.74 -4.08
N TRP A 471 1.50 -12.66 -3.56
CA TRP A 471 2.19 -13.80 -2.95
C TRP A 471 1.64 -14.04 -1.55
N SER A 472 1.44 -15.31 -1.20
CA SER A 472 1.11 -15.77 0.15
C SER A 472 2.07 -16.87 0.56
N VAL A 473 2.98 -16.55 1.47
CA VAL A 473 4.05 -17.43 1.93
C VAL A 473 3.90 -17.70 3.42
N ILE A 474 3.79 -18.96 3.78
CA ILE A 474 3.68 -19.40 5.16
C ILE A 474 5.00 -20.03 5.57
N PHE A 475 5.59 -19.52 6.65
CA PHE A 475 6.68 -20.17 7.36
C PHE A 475 6.12 -20.81 8.62
N LYS A 476 6.53 -22.04 8.93
CA LYS A 476 6.24 -22.74 10.18
C LYS A 476 7.54 -23.25 10.79
N ARG A 477 7.70 -23.05 12.10
CA ARG A 477 8.84 -23.54 12.88
C ARG A 477 8.37 -23.97 14.28
N PRO A 478 9.01 -24.97 14.92
CA PRO A 478 8.83 -25.21 16.34
C PRO A 478 9.06 -23.96 17.21
N LEU A 479 8.29 -23.82 18.29
CA LEU A 479 8.46 -22.78 19.32
C LEU A 479 9.84 -22.86 19.97
N ARG A 480 10.33 -24.10 20.17
CA ARG A 480 11.67 -24.42 20.67
C ARG A 480 12.43 -25.20 19.60
N PRO A 481 13.08 -24.51 18.64
CA PRO A 481 13.79 -25.15 17.54
C PRO A 481 15.12 -25.76 18.02
N ALA A 482 15.73 -26.62 17.21
CA ALA A 482 17.07 -27.12 17.45
C ALA A 482 18.14 -26.03 17.29
N SER A 483 17.87 -25.04 16.44
CA SER A 483 18.75 -23.88 16.20
C SER A 483 17.94 -22.59 16.14
N GLY A 484 18.41 -21.57 16.88
CA GLY A 484 17.81 -20.24 16.94
C GLY A 484 17.02 -19.91 18.19
N ALA A 485 16.56 -18.66 18.29
CA ALA A 485 15.88 -18.16 19.48
C ALA A 485 14.50 -18.83 19.67
N PRO A 486 14.16 -19.30 20.89
CA PRO A 486 12.83 -19.82 21.18
C PRO A 486 11.80 -18.70 21.25
N PHE A 487 10.55 -19.00 20.90
CA PHE A 487 9.40 -18.13 21.13
C PHE A 487 8.70 -18.52 22.42
N SER A 488 8.45 -17.53 23.28
CA SER A 488 7.71 -17.72 24.53
C SER A 488 6.47 -16.82 24.53
N PRO A 489 5.28 -17.34 24.87
CA PRO A 489 4.08 -16.53 25.04
C PRO A 489 4.30 -15.38 26.03
N GLY A 490 3.72 -14.22 25.74
CA GLY A 490 3.85 -13.00 26.53
C GLY A 490 5.15 -12.21 26.33
N GLN A 491 6.08 -12.66 25.46
CA GLN A 491 7.33 -11.95 25.17
C GLN A 491 7.29 -11.25 23.80
N PHE A 492 8.09 -10.18 23.69
CA PHE A 492 8.35 -9.50 22.42
C PHE A 492 9.62 -10.06 21.78
N MET A 493 9.52 -10.39 20.50
CA MET A 493 10.66 -10.78 19.67
C MET A 493 10.83 -9.79 18.51
N PRO A 494 12.03 -9.22 18.28
CA PRO A 494 12.25 -8.44 17.08
C PRO A 494 12.08 -9.28 15.82
N VAL A 495 11.38 -8.73 14.83
CA VAL A 495 11.22 -9.33 13.50
C VAL A 495 11.45 -8.28 12.43
N ALA A 496 12.17 -8.64 11.38
CA ALA A 496 12.31 -7.86 10.16
C ALA A 496 12.09 -8.77 8.95
N LEU A 497 11.70 -8.20 7.83
CA LEU A 497 11.43 -8.93 6.60
C LEU A 497 12.26 -8.36 5.46
N SER A 498 12.54 -9.21 4.48
CA SER A 498 13.11 -8.80 3.21
C SER A 498 12.37 -9.48 2.08
N VAL A 499 12.15 -8.77 0.98
CA VAL A 499 11.46 -9.25 -0.23
C VAL A 499 12.36 -8.95 -1.41
N TRP A 500 12.41 -9.89 -2.35
CA TRP A 500 13.10 -9.77 -3.62
C TRP A 500 12.11 -10.06 -4.74
N ASP A 501 11.93 -9.08 -5.63
CA ASP A 501 11.22 -9.22 -6.90
C ASP A 501 12.20 -9.71 -7.99
N GLY A 502 11.97 -10.93 -8.48
CA GLY A 502 12.78 -11.59 -9.50
C GLY A 502 12.71 -10.90 -10.86
N PHE A 503 11.55 -10.34 -11.23
CA PHE A 503 11.37 -9.55 -12.46
C PHE A 503 12.23 -8.28 -12.42
N SER A 504 12.33 -7.66 -11.26
CA SER A 504 13.21 -6.51 -11.01
C SER A 504 14.69 -6.89 -10.82
N ARG A 505 15.06 -8.17 -10.98
CA ARG A 505 16.42 -8.70 -10.79
C ARG A 505 16.96 -8.43 -9.37
N GLU A 506 16.08 -8.40 -8.37
CA GLU A 506 16.47 -8.25 -6.97
C GLU A 506 17.08 -9.57 -6.45
N ARG A 507 18.25 -9.49 -5.81
CA ARG A 507 18.91 -10.60 -5.13
C ARG A 507 19.98 -10.06 -4.17
N GLY A 508 20.37 -10.86 -3.19
CA GLY A 508 21.42 -10.47 -2.24
C GLY A 508 21.04 -9.21 -1.48
N ASN A 509 21.87 -8.16 -1.61
CA ASN A 509 21.62 -6.87 -0.97
C ASN A 509 20.70 -5.92 -1.77
N ARG A 510 20.50 -6.14 -3.08
CA ARG A 510 19.48 -5.41 -3.86
C ARG A 510 18.11 -5.98 -3.50
N ARG A 511 17.39 -5.31 -2.58
CA ARG A 511 16.11 -5.79 -2.05
C ARG A 511 15.27 -4.71 -1.37
N GLY A 512 13.98 -4.98 -1.26
CA GLY A 512 13.12 -4.34 -0.27
C GLY A 512 13.30 -4.96 1.11
N LEU A 513 13.34 -4.14 2.16
CA LEU A 513 13.36 -4.62 3.54
C LEU A 513 12.48 -3.80 4.48
N THR A 514 12.17 -4.37 5.63
CA THR A 514 11.57 -3.65 6.75
C THR A 514 12.62 -3.28 7.79
N VAL A 515 12.35 -2.26 8.59
CA VAL A 515 13.09 -2.07 9.86
C VAL A 515 12.69 -3.13 10.89
N TRP A 516 13.30 -3.09 12.08
CA TRP A 516 12.90 -3.93 13.20
C TRP A 516 11.52 -3.57 13.73
N TYR A 517 10.59 -4.51 13.56
CA TYR A 517 9.28 -4.53 14.21
C TYR A 517 9.27 -5.50 15.38
N SER A 518 8.17 -5.53 16.12
CA SER A 518 8.01 -6.44 17.26
C SER A 518 6.94 -7.49 16.95
N LEU A 519 7.30 -8.76 17.10
CA LEU A 519 6.38 -9.86 17.17
C LEU A 519 6.00 -10.08 18.64
N TYR A 520 4.70 -10.06 18.95
CA TYR A 520 4.19 -10.28 20.30
C TYR A 520 3.30 -11.52 20.32
N ALA A 521 3.74 -12.57 21.01
CA ALA A 521 2.90 -13.75 21.24
C ALA A 521 1.93 -13.48 22.39
N GLU A 522 0.64 -13.49 22.10
CA GLU A 522 -0.38 -13.37 23.15
C GLU A 522 -0.22 -14.53 24.16
N PRO A 523 -0.49 -14.32 25.45
CA PRO A 523 -0.55 -15.43 26.40
C PRO A 523 -1.69 -16.38 26.02
N GLU A 524 -1.51 -17.68 26.27
CA GLU A 524 -2.58 -18.66 26.14
C GLU A 524 -3.72 -18.29 27.10
N ASN A 525 -4.92 -18.08 26.57
CA ASN A 525 -6.12 -17.85 27.37
C ASN A 525 -6.58 -19.18 27.96
N ILE A 526 -5.92 -19.66 29.01
CA ILE A 526 -6.35 -20.84 29.75
C ILE A 526 -7.66 -20.49 30.48
N PRO A 527 -8.83 -21.02 30.06
CA PRO A 527 -10.09 -20.70 30.72
C PRO A 527 -10.02 -21.18 32.16
N SER A 528 -10.36 -20.31 33.12
CA SER A 528 -10.29 -20.63 34.54
C SER A 528 -11.08 -21.91 34.85
N ALA A 529 -10.41 -22.92 35.42
CA ALA A 529 -11.04 -24.16 35.85
C ALA A 529 -12.09 -23.95 36.95
N VAL A 530 -12.14 -22.75 37.57
CA VAL A 530 -13.08 -22.39 38.64
C VAL A 530 -14.53 -22.60 38.20
N GLY A 531 -14.91 -22.20 36.98
CA GLY A 531 -16.29 -22.37 36.49
C GLY A 531 -16.72 -23.84 36.42
N PRO A 532 -16.00 -24.70 35.68
CA PRO A 532 -16.24 -26.14 35.65
C PRO A 532 -16.15 -26.81 37.03
N MET A 533 -15.20 -26.42 37.88
CA MET A 533 -15.05 -26.96 39.23
C MET A 533 -16.24 -26.60 40.13
N VAL A 534 -16.70 -25.34 40.12
CA VAL A 534 -17.88 -24.90 40.88
C VAL A 534 -19.13 -25.62 40.37
N LYS A 535 -19.29 -25.77 39.05
CA LYS A 535 -20.42 -26.53 38.48
C LYS A 535 -20.41 -27.98 38.92
N THR A 536 -19.24 -28.62 38.93
CA THR A 536 -19.07 -30.01 39.40
C THR A 536 -19.33 -30.13 40.90
N ALA A 537 -18.83 -29.19 41.70
CA ALA A 537 -19.05 -29.16 43.14
C ALA A 537 -20.53 -28.98 43.49
N LEU A 538 -21.24 -28.08 42.79
CA LEU A 538 -22.68 -27.88 42.96
C LEU A 538 -23.49 -29.13 42.55
N LEU A 539 -23.07 -29.82 41.49
CA LEU A 539 -23.69 -31.08 41.06
C LEU A 539 -23.52 -32.18 42.12
N ILE A 540 -22.31 -32.34 42.66
CA ILE A 540 -22.02 -33.30 43.73
C ILE A 540 -22.86 -32.97 44.97
N LEU A 541 -22.88 -31.70 45.39
CA LEU A 541 -23.68 -31.26 46.53
C LEU A 541 -25.18 -31.54 46.33
N ALA A 542 -25.71 -31.30 45.14
CA ALA A 542 -27.11 -31.60 44.82
C ALA A 542 -27.42 -33.10 44.90
N ILE A 543 -26.51 -33.95 44.42
CA ILE A 543 -26.62 -35.41 44.52
C ILE A 543 -26.59 -35.85 45.99
N GLU A 544 -25.66 -35.33 46.79
CA GLU A 544 -25.57 -35.63 48.23
C GLU A 544 -26.83 -35.23 48.98
N LEU A 545 -27.35 -34.02 48.74
CA LEU A 545 -28.59 -33.55 49.35
C LEU A 545 -29.79 -34.41 48.92
N ALA A 546 -29.85 -34.85 47.67
CA ALA A 546 -30.89 -35.74 47.18
C ALA A 546 -30.81 -37.12 47.87
N ILE A 547 -29.61 -37.68 48.04
CA ILE A 547 -29.39 -38.95 48.76
C ILE A 547 -29.80 -38.80 50.23
N ILE A 548 -29.35 -37.75 50.92
CA ILE A 548 -29.71 -37.49 52.32
C ILE A 548 -31.22 -37.33 52.46
N GLY A 549 -31.86 -36.57 51.57
CA GLY A 549 -33.32 -36.40 51.53
C GLY A 549 -34.04 -37.73 51.33
N TRP A 550 -33.58 -38.56 50.40
CA TRP A 550 -34.14 -39.89 50.14
C TRP A 550 -33.99 -40.84 51.32
N VAL A 551 -32.82 -40.89 51.96
CA VAL A 551 -32.58 -41.70 53.16
C VAL A 551 -33.49 -41.24 54.31
N ARG A 552 -33.56 -39.93 54.58
CA ARG A 552 -34.43 -39.38 55.63
C ARG A 552 -35.90 -39.68 55.36
N TRP A 553 -36.35 -39.54 54.13
CA TRP A 553 -37.72 -39.88 53.73
C TRP A 553 -38.01 -41.37 53.96
N ARG A 554 -37.09 -42.26 53.58
CA ARG A 554 -37.21 -43.71 53.78
C ARG A 554 -37.28 -44.09 55.26
N TYR A 555 -36.44 -43.50 56.11
CA TYR A 555 -36.50 -43.76 57.56
C TYR A 555 -37.76 -43.16 58.21
N ALA A 556 -38.20 -41.97 57.80
CA ALA A 556 -39.43 -41.36 58.30
C ALA A 556 -40.69 -42.15 57.86
N SER A 557 -40.66 -42.80 56.70
CA SER A 557 -41.73 -43.70 56.26
C SER A 557 -41.78 -45.01 57.08
N ARG A 558 -40.62 -45.58 57.45
CA ARG A 558 -40.53 -46.76 58.34
C ARG A 558 -40.95 -46.45 59.79
N GLY A 559 -40.56 -45.30 60.34
CA GLY A 559 -41.01 -44.89 61.67
C GLY A 559 -42.51 -44.62 61.76
N ARG A 560 -43.15 -44.28 60.64
CA ARG A 560 -44.62 -44.14 60.55
C ARG A 560 -45.35 -45.49 60.49
N GLU A 561 -44.72 -46.55 60.00
CA GLU A 561 -45.25 -47.91 60.07
C GLU A 561 -45.11 -48.52 61.48
N GLU A 562 -44.03 -48.25 62.21
CA GLU A 562 -43.85 -48.76 63.59
C GLU A 562 -44.73 -48.06 64.65
N LEU A 563 -45.11 -46.79 64.44
CA LEU A 563 -45.98 -46.03 65.37
C LEU A 563 -47.47 -46.11 65.02
N GLY A 564 -47.87 -46.83 63.96
CA GLY A 564 -49.26 -47.02 63.52
C GLY A 564 -50.05 -48.12 64.25
N GLY A 565 -49.47 -48.74 65.28
CA GLY A 565 -50.00 -49.93 65.97
C GLY A 565 -50.86 -49.68 67.22
N ALA A 566 -51.32 -48.46 67.50
CA ALA A 566 -52.15 -48.17 68.68
C ALA A 566 -53.52 -47.58 68.32
N ARG A 567 -54.47 -48.45 67.97
CA ARG A 567 -55.91 -48.12 68.01
C ARG A 567 -56.38 -48.12 69.46
N LEU A 568 -56.55 -46.94 70.05
CA LEU A 568 -57.34 -46.77 71.27
C LEU A 568 -58.84 -46.80 70.89
N ARG A 569 -59.54 -47.81 71.42
CA ARG A 569 -61.00 -47.94 71.40
C ARG A 569 -61.63 -46.98 72.41
N ALA A 570 -62.58 -46.19 71.91
CA ALA A 570 -63.92 -45.89 72.43
C ALA A 570 -64.15 -45.49 73.91
N GLY A 571 -64.86 -44.37 74.06
CA GLY A 571 -65.57 -43.91 75.27
C GLY A 571 -65.40 -42.39 75.38
N GLY A 572 -66.28 -41.53 74.88
CA GLY A 572 -67.73 -41.52 75.07
C GLY A 572 -68.05 -40.44 76.10
N ALA A 573 -68.49 -39.26 75.69
CA ALA A 573 -69.43 -38.39 76.41
C ALA A 573 -69.63 -37.07 75.66
N THR A 574 -70.89 -36.75 75.47
CA THR A 574 -71.50 -35.57 74.86
C THR A 574 -71.68 -34.41 75.85
N ALA A 575 -71.95 -33.22 75.29
CA ALA A 575 -72.42 -31.96 75.90
C ALA A 575 -71.31 -31.01 76.42
N GLY A 576 -71.28 -29.71 76.11
CA GLY A 576 -72.23 -28.82 75.43
C GLY A 576 -71.60 -27.44 75.14
N PRO A 577 -72.35 -26.50 74.53
CA PRO A 577 -71.91 -25.18 74.03
C PRO A 577 -72.00 -24.08 75.12
N PRO A 578 -71.59 -22.80 74.91
CA PRO A 578 -71.36 -22.05 73.66
C PRO A 578 -69.93 -21.64 73.33
#